data_AF-H1XZ02-F1
#
_entry.id   AF-H1XZ02-F1
#
_cell.length_a   1.000
_cell.length_b   1.000
_cell.length_c   1.000
_cell.angle_alpha   90.00
_cell.angle_beta   90.00
_cell.angle_gamma   90.00
#
_symmetry.space_group_name_H-M   'P 1'
#
loop_
_entity.id
_entity.type
_entity.pdbx_description
1 polymer ?
#
loop_
_entity_poly.entity_id
_entity_poly.type
_entity_poly.pdbx_seq_one_letter_code
_entity_poly.pdbx_strand_id
1 'polypeptide(L)'
;MKLRLLWGISVALGLIWIGCTPKTPSRPISEEERLFRSKCVSCHSLPDVQQKRDWEALLQNHEKKLKLNQQQREMLLRYFSSFAQ
;
A
#
# COMPACT_ATOMS: atom_id res chain seq x y z
N MET A 1 -28.25 37.01 -36.28
CA MET A 1 -28.36 36.41 -34.92
C MET A 1 -28.22 34.87 -34.91
N LYS A 2 -27.46 34.25 -35.83
CA LYS A 2 -27.31 32.77 -35.95
C LYS A 2 -25.91 32.24 -35.61
N LEU A 3 -24.93 33.14 -35.38
CA LEU A 3 -23.51 32.79 -35.26
C LEU A 3 -23.02 32.53 -33.82
N ARG A 4 -23.86 32.82 -32.80
CA ARG A 4 -23.50 32.65 -31.38
C ARG A 4 -23.90 31.29 -30.79
N LEU A 5 -24.82 30.57 -31.45
CA LEU A 5 -25.32 29.25 -31.01
C LEU A 5 -24.38 28.09 -31.34
N LEU A 6 -23.55 28.22 -32.38
CA LEU A 6 -22.61 27.17 -32.81
C LEU A 6 -21.38 27.05 -31.90
N TRP A 7 -21.02 28.13 -31.18
CA TRP A 7 -19.85 28.15 -30.30
C TRP A 7 -20.11 27.43 -28.97
N GLY A 8 -21.33 27.48 -28.45
CA GLY A 8 -21.70 26.79 -27.20
C GLY A 8 -21.72 25.25 -27.31
N ILE A 9 -22.06 24.72 -28.49
CA ILE A 9 -22.13 23.26 -28.74
C ILE A 9 -20.73 22.64 -28.84
N SER A 10 -19.75 23.39 -29.34
CA SER A 10 -18.37 22.90 -29.49
C SER A 10 -17.63 22.74 -28.16
N VAL A 11 -17.95 23.55 -27.14
CA VAL A 11 -17.36 23.44 -25.80
C VAL A 11 -17.93 22.23 -25.03
N ALA A 12 -19.21 21.90 -25.23
CA ALA A 12 -19.84 20.76 -24.57
C ALA A 12 -19.30 19.40 -25.05
N LEU A 13 -18.89 19.28 -26.31
CA LEU A 13 -18.34 18.03 -26.86
C LEU A 13 -16.90 17.73 -26.39
N GLY A 14 -16.12 18.73 -25.97
CA GLY A 14 -14.74 18.56 -25.49
C GLY A 14 -14.62 17.97 -24.08
N LEU A 15 -15.68 18.08 -23.26
CA LEU A 15 -15.67 17.63 -21.86
C LEU A 15 -15.95 16.12 -21.68
N ILE A 16 -16.30 15.40 -22.75
CA ILE A 16 -16.69 13.98 -22.68
C ILE A 16 -15.47 13.04 -22.66
N TRP A 17 -14.26 13.53 -23.00
CA TRP A 17 -13.05 12.70 -23.14
C TRP A 17 -12.13 12.65 -21.91
N ILE A 18 -12.52 13.24 -20.77
CA ILE A 18 -11.67 13.29 -19.55
C ILE A 18 -12.08 12.21 -18.52
N GLY A 19 -13.07 11.37 -18.82
CA GLY A 19 -13.70 10.48 -17.83
C GLY A 19 -13.04 9.12 -17.56
N CYS A 20 -11.98 8.72 -18.27
CA CYS A 20 -11.37 7.39 -18.10
C CYS A 20 -9.93 7.48 -17.63
N THR A 21 -9.73 7.87 -16.36
CA THR A 21 -8.44 7.63 -15.70
C THR A 21 -8.23 6.12 -15.55
N PRO A 22 -7.11 5.55 -16.00
CA PRO A 22 -6.82 4.14 -15.80
C PRO A 22 -6.82 3.85 -14.29
N LYS A 23 -7.70 2.94 -13.85
CA LYS A 23 -7.65 2.41 -12.48
C LYS A 23 -6.31 1.71 -12.32
N THR A 24 -5.41 2.30 -11.54
CA THR A 24 -4.13 1.67 -11.19
C THR A 24 -4.42 0.28 -10.64
N PRO A 25 -3.86 -0.80 -11.23
CA PRO A 25 -4.08 -2.14 -10.72
C PRO A 25 -3.51 -2.21 -9.30
N SER A 26 -4.33 -2.60 -8.33
CA SER A 26 -3.82 -2.87 -6.99
C SER A 26 -2.96 -4.12 -7.06
N ARG A 27 -1.69 -4.02 -6.63
CA ARG A 27 -0.83 -5.18 -6.45
C ARG A 27 -1.54 -6.15 -5.47
N PRO A 28 -1.60 -7.46 -5.77
CA PRO A 28 -2.08 -8.42 -4.80
C PRO A 28 -1.19 -8.36 -3.55
N ILE A 29 -1.82 -8.21 -2.38
CA ILE A 29 -1.13 -8.18 -1.09
C ILE A 29 -0.52 -9.57 -0.87
N SER A 30 0.80 -9.62 -0.61
CA SER A 30 1.47 -10.89 -0.33
C SER A 30 1.09 -11.42 1.05
N GLU A 31 1.28 -12.72 1.29
CA GLU A 31 0.95 -13.31 2.60
C GLU A 31 1.77 -12.69 3.73
N GLU A 32 3.03 -12.33 3.47
CA GLU A 32 3.89 -11.70 4.46
C GLU A 32 3.45 -10.29 4.79
N GLU A 33 3.00 -9.52 3.78
CA GLU A 33 2.42 -8.19 3.99
C GLU A 33 1.12 -8.28 4.81
N ARG A 34 0.30 -9.29 4.53
CA ARG A 34 -0.92 -9.55 5.30
C ARG A 34 -0.61 -9.89 6.76
N LEU A 35 0.39 -10.73 6.99
CA LEU A 35 0.85 -11.09 8.32
C LEU A 35 1.40 -9.88 9.08
N PHE A 36 2.24 -9.06 8.42
CA PHE A 36 2.76 -7.81 8.97
C PHE A 36 1.63 -6.87 9.40
N ARG A 37 0.68 -6.59 8.50
CA ARG A 37 -0.47 -5.73 8.79
C ARG A 37 -1.31 -6.27 9.95
N SER A 38 -1.51 -7.58 10.02
CA SER A 38 -2.30 -8.22 11.08
C SER A 38 -1.60 -8.22 12.45
N LYS A 39 -0.30 -8.53 12.50
CA LYS A 39 0.44 -8.65 13.76
C LYS A 39 0.92 -7.32 14.31
N CYS A 40 1.44 -6.44 13.45
CA CYS A 40 2.13 -5.22 13.88
C CYS A 40 1.20 -4.02 14.15
N VAL A 41 -0.08 -4.07 13.74
CA VAL A 41 -1.08 -3.02 14.05
C VAL A 41 -1.74 -3.20 15.43
N SER A 42 -1.49 -4.34 16.09
CA SER A 42 -2.22 -4.74 17.30
C SER A 42 -1.92 -3.89 18.54
N CYS A 43 -0.77 -3.21 18.58
CA CYS A 43 -0.36 -2.41 19.73
C CYS A 43 -0.19 -0.91 19.42
N HIS A 44 0.13 -0.56 18.18
CA HIS A 44 0.36 0.80 17.73
C HIS A 44 0.25 0.86 16.19
N SER A 45 0.36 2.05 15.62
CA SER A 45 0.42 2.24 14.17
C SER A 45 1.55 1.43 13.54
N LEU A 46 1.36 1.02 12.28
CA LEU A 46 2.37 0.24 11.57
C LEU A 46 3.65 1.03 11.43
N PRO A 47 4.82 0.40 11.70
CA PRO A 47 6.08 1.06 11.49
C PRO A 47 6.37 1.20 9.99
N ASP A 48 7.14 2.22 9.64
CA ASP A 48 7.67 2.35 8.29
C ASP A 48 8.75 1.29 8.05
N VAL A 49 8.47 0.39 7.11
CA VAL A 49 9.36 -0.73 6.75
C VAL A 49 10.54 -0.32 5.88
N GLN A 50 10.50 0.88 5.28
CA GLN A 50 11.61 1.44 4.51
C GLN A 50 12.68 2.06 5.41
N GLN A 51 12.34 2.36 6.67
CA GLN A 51 13.31 2.87 7.61
C GLN A 51 14.34 1.79 7.96
N LYS A 52 15.62 2.14 7.86
CA LYS A 52 16.71 1.27 8.30
C LYS A 52 16.61 1.00 9.80
N ARG A 53 16.23 -0.23 10.16
CA ARG A 53 16.12 -0.71 11.53
C ARG A 53 16.67 -2.13 11.61
N ASP A 54 17.14 -2.52 12.79
CA ASP A 54 17.43 -3.91 13.09
C ASP A 54 16.11 -4.65 13.37
N TRP A 55 15.46 -5.08 12.29
CA TRP A 55 14.17 -5.76 12.35
C TRP A 55 14.25 -7.10 13.06
N GLU A 56 15.40 -7.78 13.02
CA GLU A 56 15.58 -9.03 13.71
C GLU A 56 15.60 -8.83 15.23
N ALA A 57 16.40 -7.87 15.72
CA ALA A 57 16.43 -7.51 17.13
C ALA A 57 15.06 -7.03 17.63
N LEU A 58 14.33 -6.26 16.83
CA LEU A 58 12.97 -5.82 17.17
C LEU A 58 12.00 -7.00 17.32
N LEU A 59 12.01 -7.94 16.38
CA LEU A 59 11.16 -9.13 16.48
C LEU A 59 11.52 -9.96 17.71
N GLN A 60 12.80 -10.17 18.00
CA GLN A 60 13.25 -10.90 19.20
C GLN A 60 12.74 -10.24 20.49
N ASN A 61 12.83 -8.91 20.59
CA ASN A 61 12.39 -8.16 21.77
C ASN A 61 10.86 -8.18 21.96
N HIS A 62 10.10 -8.37 20.89
CA HIS A 62 8.63 -8.33 20.90
C HIS A 62 7.96 -9.69 20.68
N GLU A 63 8.71 -10.77 20.45
CA GLU A 63 8.21 -12.10 20.05
C GLU A 63 7.15 -12.64 21.02
N LYS A 64 7.44 -12.59 22.33
CA LYS A 64 6.51 -13.05 23.38
C LYS A 64 5.20 -12.27 23.38
N LYS A 65 5.23 -10.98 23.07
CA LYS A 65 4.03 -10.12 23.04
C LYS A 65 3.21 -10.35 21.76
N LEU A 66 3.89 -10.55 20.63
CA LEU A 66 3.26 -10.75 19.32
C LEU A 66 2.71 -12.18 19.13
N LYS A 67 3.08 -13.11 20.02
CA LYS A 67 2.73 -14.55 19.95
C LYS A 67 3.02 -15.09 18.54
N LEU A 68 4.23 -14.82 18.04
CA LEU A 68 4.69 -15.33 16.76
C LEU A 68 5.19 -16.76 16.94
N ASN A 69 4.90 -17.63 15.97
CA ASN A 69 5.63 -18.89 15.83
C ASN A 69 6.84 -18.70 14.90
N GLN A 70 7.69 -19.72 14.81
CA GLN A 70 8.92 -19.67 14.01
C GLN A 70 8.64 -19.32 12.54
N GLN A 71 7.63 -19.96 11.92
CA GLN A 71 7.27 -19.70 10.52
C GLN A 71 6.82 -18.24 10.30
N GLN A 72 6.03 -17.69 11.22
CA GLN A 72 5.57 -16.29 11.16
C GLN A 72 6.74 -15.31 11.32
N ARG A 73 7.70 -15.62 12.21
CA ARG A 73 8.92 -14.82 12.37
C ARG A 73 9.71 -14.77 11.06
N GLU A 74 9.92 -15.92 10.43
CA GLU A 74 10.63 -16.00 9.14
C GLU A 74 9.90 -15.26 8.02
N MET A 75 8.57 -15.35 7.95
CA MET A 75 7.77 -14.60 6.98
C MET A 75 7.94 -13.08 7.16
N LEU A 76 7.93 -12.59 8.40
CA LEU A 76 8.14 -11.17 8.67
C LEU A 76 9.56 -10.72 8.31
N LEU A 77 10.59 -11.54 8.63
CA LEU A 77 11.97 -11.23 8.23
C LEU A 77 12.13 -11.19 6.71
N ARG A 78 11.51 -12.13 5.97
CA ARG A 78 11.48 -12.08 4.50
C ARG A 78 10.81 -10.80 4.00
N TYR A 79 9.68 -10.41 4.60
CA TYR A 79 9.01 -9.16 4.25
C TYR A 79 9.93 -7.95 4.46
N PHE A 80 10.56 -7.81 5.62
CA PHE A 80 11.46 -6.69 5.90
C PHE A 80 12.69 -6.68 5.00
N SER A 81 13.24 -7.85 4.66
CA SER A 81 14.39 -7.96 3.74
C SER A 81 14.09 -7.46 2.32
N SER A 82 12.82 -7.48 1.89
CA SER A 82 12.42 -6.93 0.58
C SER A 82 12.53 -5.41 0.49
N PHE A 83 12.71 -4.71 1.61
CA PHE A 83 12.89 -3.27 1.70
C PHE A 83 14.32 -2.84 2.08
N ALA A 84 15.21 -3.80 2.37
CA ALA A 84 16.61 -3.52 2.65
C ALA A 84 17.35 -3.19 1.34
N GLN A 85 17.23 -1.94 0.89
CA GLN A 85 18.01 -1.36 -0.22
C GLN A 85 19.08 -0.43 0.32
#